data_AF-A0A377K350-F1
#
_entry.id   AF-A0A377K350-F1
#
_cell.length_a   1.000
_cell.length_b   1.000
_cell.length_c   1.000
_cell.angle_alpha   90.00
_cell.angle_beta   90.00
_cell.angle_gamma   90.00
#
_symmetry.space_group_name_H-M   'P 1'
#
loop_
_entity.id
_entity.type
_entity.pdbx_description
1 polymer ?
#
loop_
_entity_poly.entity_id
_entity_poly.type
_entity_poly.pdbx_seq_one_letter_code
_entity_poly.pdbx_strand_id
1 'polypeptide(L)'
;MQFPRGGNAGGGGQPGWILKCKGWKPILTPIFISLFRSKNWENTCKAIGKPEWITDPAYSTAHARQPHIFDIFAEIEKYTVTIDKHEAVAYLTQFDIPCAPVLSMKEISLDPSLRQSGSVVEVETTVCVENI
;
A
#
# COMPACT_ATOMS: atom_id res chain seq x y z
N MET A 1 -21.13 21.42 -7.05
CA MET A 1 -21.24 19.95 -7.07
C MET A 1 -20.25 19.41 -6.05
N GLN A 2 -20.70 18.90 -4.91
CA GLN A 2 -19.81 18.37 -3.88
C GLN A 2 -19.57 16.89 -4.15
N PHE A 3 -18.33 16.53 -4.48
CA PHE A 3 -17.94 15.13 -4.62
C PHE A 3 -17.93 14.46 -3.24
N PRO A 4 -18.46 13.23 -3.11
CA PRO A 4 -18.44 12.51 -1.84
C PRO A 4 -17.00 12.12 -1.46
N ARG A 5 -16.74 11.99 -0.16
CA ARG A 5 -15.45 11.46 0.33
C ARG A 5 -15.36 9.96 0.02
N GLY A 6 -14.36 9.55 -0.75
CA GLY A 6 -14.13 8.15 -1.15
C GLY A 6 -13.21 7.34 -0.21
N GLY A 7 -12.85 7.88 0.96
CA GLY A 7 -11.90 7.22 1.86
C GLY A 7 -10.52 7.06 1.22
N ASN A 8 -9.96 5.85 1.31
CA ASN A 8 -8.64 5.49 0.75
C ASN A 8 -8.71 4.89 -0.66
N ALA A 9 -9.80 5.17 -1.40
CA ALA A 9 -9.93 4.72 -2.78
C ALA A 9 -8.82 5.33 -3.65
N GLY A 10 -8.37 4.58 -4.67
CA GLY A 10 -7.25 4.97 -5.52
C GLY A 10 -7.41 6.29 -6.30
N GLY A 11 -8.61 6.86 -6.38
CA GLY A 11 -8.89 8.18 -6.98
C GLY A 11 -8.72 8.28 -8.51
N GLY A 12 -8.00 7.35 -9.14
CA GLY A 12 -7.81 7.23 -10.58
C GLY A 12 -8.44 5.95 -11.17
N GLY A 13 -7.92 5.49 -12.31
CA GLY A 13 -8.45 4.34 -13.04
C GLY A 13 -8.09 2.96 -12.47
N GLN A 14 -7.36 2.89 -11.35
CA GLN A 14 -6.98 1.63 -10.70
C GLN A 14 -7.55 1.61 -9.27
N PRO A 15 -8.37 0.60 -8.93
CA PRO A 15 -8.83 0.41 -7.56
C PRO A 15 -7.65 0.18 -6.63
N GLY A 16 -7.70 0.80 -5.46
CA GLY A 16 -6.71 0.61 -4.42
C GLY A 16 -7.28 0.92 -3.05
N TRP A 17 -6.65 0.35 -2.03
CA TRP A 17 -7.03 0.55 -0.65
C TRP A 17 -5.83 0.42 0.28
N ILE A 18 -6.01 0.96 1.48
CA ILE A 18 -5.08 0.88 2.60
C ILE A 18 -5.44 -0.37 3.41
N LEU A 19 -4.49 -1.30 3.53
CA LEU A 19 -4.69 -2.59 4.18
C LEU A 19 -3.83 -2.71 5.44
N LYS A 20 -4.36 -3.38 6.47
CA LYS A 20 -3.67 -3.58 7.74
C LYS A 20 -2.61 -4.68 7.63
N CYS A 21 -1.50 -4.47 8.31
CA CYS A 21 -0.46 -5.48 8.52
C CYS A 21 -0.30 -5.83 10.02
N LYS A 22 0.60 -6.78 10.32
CA LYS A 22 0.88 -7.25 11.67
C LYS A 22 1.19 -6.11 12.63
N GLY A 23 0.57 -6.17 13.81
CA GLY A 23 0.79 -5.18 14.87
C GLY A 23 0.04 -3.87 14.66
N TRP A 24 -0.90 -3.79 13.70
CA TRP A 24 -1.73 -2.61 13.46
C TRP A 24 -2.36 -2.04 14.74
N LYS A 25 -2.12 -0.75 14.95
CA LYS A 25 -2.72 0.11 15.98
C LYS A 25 -3.17 1.42 15.31
N PRO A 26 -4.20 2.10 15.85
CA PRO A 26 -4.77 3.30 15.24
C PRO A 26 -3.81 4.48 14.98
N ILE A 27 -2.63 4.50 15.60
CA ILE A 27 -1.74 5.67 15.63
C ILE A 27 -0.37 5.42 14.97
N LEU A 28 0.15 4.19 14.96
CA LEU A 28 1.56 3.92 14.65
C LEU A 28 1.78 2.44 14.29
N THR A 29 1.35 1.91 13.14
CA THR A 29 1.72 0.54 12.67
C THR A 29 1.10 0.16 11.31
N PRO A 30 1.63 -0.89 10.65
CA PRO A 30 1.87 -0.92 9.21
C PRO A 30 0.60 -0.96 8.36
N ILE A 31 0.53 0.01 7.44
CA ILE A 31 -0.42 0.02 6.34
C ILE A 31 0.38 -0.17 5.06
N PHE A 32 -0.13 -0.90 4.08
CA PHE A 32 0.38 -0.84 2.72
C PHE A 32 -0.76 -0.53 1.74
N ILE A 33 -0.41 0.15 0.65
CA ILE A 33 -1.35 0.46 -0.43
C ILE A 33 -1.23 -0.65 -1.47
N SER A 34 -2.31 -1.33 -1.79
CA SER A 34 -2.37 -2.24 -2.94
C SER A 34 -3.10 -1.55 -4.09
N LEU A 35 -2.49 -1.47 -5.27
CA LEU A 35 -3.15 -0.98 -6.48
C LEU A 35 -3.38 -2.17 -7.42
N PHE A 36 -4.64 -2.52 -7.67
CA PHE A 36 -4.93 -3.60 -8.62
C PHE A 36 -4.88 -3.07 -10.03
N ARG A 37 -3.91 -3.56 -10.82
CA ARG A 37 -3.94 -3.39 -12.27
C ARG A 37 -4.82 -4.45 -12.91
N SER A 38 -5.72 -4.03 -13.80
CA SER A 38 -6.57 -4.96 -14.56
C SER A 38 -5.76 -6.04 -15.30
N LYS A 39 -4.55 -5.71 -15.75
CA LYS A 39 -3.63 -6.63 -16.44
C LYS A 39 -2.87 -7.60 -15.52
N ASN A 40 -2.94 -7.42 -14.20
CA ASN A 40 -2.21 -8.23 -13.21
C ASN A 40 -3.14 -9.10 -12.35
N TRP A 41 -4.42 -9.22 -12.71
CA TRP A 41 -5.42 -9.92 -11.90
C TRP A 41 -5.05 -11.39 -11.65
N GLU A 42 -4.50 -12.06 -12.66
CA GLU A 42 -4.07 -13.46 -12.53
C GLU A 42 -2.98 -13.63 -11.46
N ASN A 43 -1.98 -12.75 -11.46
CA ASN A 43 -0.89 -12.78 -10.49
C ASN A 43 -1.38 -12.42 -9.09
N THR A 44 -2.32 -11.47 -8.99
CA THR A 44 -3.02 -11.19 -7.73
C THR A 44 -3.72 -12.42 -7.19
N CYS A 45 -4.48 -13.14 -8.01
CA CYS A 45 -5.17 -14.36 -7.60
C CYS A 45 -4.20 -15.44 -7.10
N LYS A 46 -3.04 -15.58 -7.76
CA LYS A 46 -1.97 -16.49 -7.30
C LYS A 46 -1.38 -16.06 -5.97
N ALA A 47 -1.11 -14.76 -5.77
CA ALA A 47 -0.55 -14.22 -4.53
C ALA A 47 -1.46 -14.41 -3.32
N ILE A 48 -2.77 -14.37 -3.52
CA ILE A 48 -3.77 -14.48 -2.43
C ILE A 48 -4.30 -15.92 -2.27
N GLY A 49 -3.81 -16.86 -3.09
CA GLY A 49 -4.25 -18.26 -3.06
C GLY A 49 -5.69 -18.48 -3.54
N LYS A 50 -6.19 -17.64 -4.46
CA LYS A 50 -7.53 -17.71 -5.06
C LYS A 50 -7.50 -17.95 -6.58
N PRO A 51 -6.91 -19.05 -7.07
CA PRO A 51 -6.83 -19.32 -8.51
C PRO A 51 -8.22 -19.39 -9.17
N GLU A 52 -9.27 -19.73 -8.43
CA GLU A 52 -10.66 -19.78 -8.91
C GLU A 52 -11.18 -18.41 -9.41
N TRP A 53 -10.68 -17.30 -8.85
CA TRP A 53 -11.11 -15.95 -9.21
C TRP A 53 -10.57 -15.47 -10.56
N ILE A 54 -9.63 -16.20 -11.16
CA ILE A 54 -9.07 -15.88 -12.48
C ILE A 54 -10.16 -16.00 -13.55
N THR A 55 -10.94 -17.09 -13.49
CA THR A 55 -11.96 -17.44 -14.48
C THR A 55 -13.38 -17.13 -14.04
N ASP A 56 -13.60 -16.81 -12.77
CA ASP A 56 -14.92 -16.48 -12.25
C ASP A 56 -15.50 -15.23 -12.96
N PRO A 57 -16.69 -15.30 -13.58
CA PRO A 57 -17.34 -14.14 -14.19
C PRO A 57 -17.52 -12.95 -13.26
N ALA A 58 -17.65 -13.18 -11.94
CA ALA A 58 -17.78 -12.14 -10.93
C ALA A 58 -16.45 -11.43 -10.61
N TYR A 59 -15.29 -12.02 -10.94
CA TYR A 59 -13.98 -11.50 -10.55
C TYR A 59 -13.00 -11.27 -11.71
N SER A 60 -13.22 -11.92 -12.86
CA SER A 60 -12.30 -11.92 -14.00
C SER A 60 -12.09 -10.53 -14.63
N THR A 61 -13.10 -9.66 -14.59
CA THR A 61 -13.03 -8.30 -15.17
C THR A 61 -13.04 -7.21 -14.10
N ALA A 62 -12.41 -6.06 -14.40
CA ALA A 62 -12.41 -4.92 -13.48
C ALA A 62 -13.83 -4.41 -13.16
N HIS A 63 -14.72 -4.45 -14.14
CA HIS A 63 -16.12 -4.06 -13.95
C HIS A 63 -16.86 -5.04 -13.02
N ALA A 64 -16.65 -6.34 -13.19
CA ALA A 64 -17.26 -7.37 -12.34
C ALA A 64 -16.74 -7.32 -10.90
N ARG A 65 -15.48 -6.92 -10.69
CA ARG A 65 -14.90 -6.77 -9.33
C ARG A 65 -15.43 -5.57 -8.57
N GLN A 66 -15.89 -4.52 -9.24
CA GLN A 66 -16.22 -3.25 -8.58
C GLN A 66 -17.28 -3.39 -7.46
N PRO A 67 -18.36 -4.17 -7.62
CA PRO A 67 -19.33 -4.43 -6.55
C PRO A 67 -18.76 -5.22 -5.36
N HIS A 68 -17.72 -6.03 -5.60
CA HIS A 68 -17.11 -6.95 -4.61
C HIS A 68 -15.71 -6.51 -4.19
N ILE A 69 -15.32 -5.26 -4.48
CA ILE A 69 -13.94 -4.81 -4.34
C ILE A 69 -13.47 -4.84 -2.87
N PHE A 70 -14.38 -4.55 -1.94
CA PHE A 70 -14.08 -4.60 -0.50
C PHE A 70 -13.95 -6.03 0.03
N ASP A 71 -14.64 -7.01 -0.57
CA ASP A 71 -14.49 -8.42 -0.22
C ASP A 71 -13.10 -8.93 -0.65
N ILE A 72 -12.64 -8.51 -1.83
CA ILE A 72 -11.28 -8.79 -2.32
C ILE A 72 -10.24 -8.17 -1.38
N PHE A 73 -10.42 -6.91 -0.99
CA PHE A 73 -9.51 -6.25 -0.04
C PHE A 73 -9.51 -6.93 1.34
N ALA A 74 -10.67 -7.39 1.82
CA ALA A 74 -10.78 -8.13 3.06
C ALA A 74 -10.04 -9.47 3.00
N GLU A 75 -10.10 -10.17 1.87
CA GLU A 75 -9.36 -11.43 1.68
C GLU A 75 -7.84 -11.21 1.70
N ILE A 76 -7.36 -10.12 1.11
CA ILE A 76 -5.94 -9.75 1.20
C ILE A 76 -5.55 -9.38 2.62
N GLU A 77 -6.41 -8.63 3.32
CA GLU A 77 -6.16 -8.19 4.68
C GLU A 77 -5.97 -9.38 5.65
N LYS A 78 -6.66 -10.52 5.41
CA LYS A 78 -6.46 -11.76 6.18
C LYS A 78 -5.03 -12.27 6.15
N TYR A 79 -4.34 -12.14 5.01
CA TYR A 79 -2.94 -12.51 4.90
C TYR A 79 -2.05 -11.43 5.52
N THR A 80 -2.28 -10.17 5.15
CA THR A 80 -1.33 -9.10 5.46
C THR A 80 -1.27 -8.79 6.95
N VAL A 81 -2.36 -8.98 7.69
CA VAL A 81 -2.40 -8.82 9.15
C VAL A 81 -1.48 -9.80 9.90
N THR A 82 -1.01 -10.86 9.24
CA THR A 82 -0.13 -11.88 9.85
C THR A 82 1.36 -11.56 9.75
N ILE A 83 1.76 -10.63 8.86
CA ILE A 83 3.16 -10.30 8.51
C ILE A 83 3.45 -8.80 8.60
N ASP A 84 4.72 -8.41 8.69
CA ASP A 84 5.10 -6.99 8.69
C ASP A 84 4.82 -6.30 7.33
N LYS A 85 4.70 -4.96 7.27
CA LYS A 85 4.54 -4.22 5.99
C LYS A 85 5.68 -4.51 5.00
N HIS A 86 6.91 -4.60 5.47
CA HIS A 86 8.06 -4.79 4.60
C HIS A 86 8.06 -6.20 4.01
N GLU A 87 7.66 -7.20 4.80
CA GLU A 87 7.47 -8.58 4.34
C GLU A 87 6.30 -8.68 3.36
N ALA A 88 5.18 -8.00 3.64
CA ALA A 88 4.03 -7.96 2.74
C ALA A 88 4.39 -7.37 1.38
N VAL A 89 5.14 -6.27 1.37
CA VAL A 89 5.61 -5.64 0.13
C VAL A 89 6.61 -6.56 -0.59
N ALA A 90 7.57 -7.14 0.11
CA ALA A 90 8.55 -8.06 -0.47
C ALA A 90 7.90 -9.31 -1.09
N TYR A 91 6.80 -9.80 -0.52
CA TYR A 91 6.03 -10.90 -1.07
C TYR A 91 5.20 -10.47 -2.29
N LEU A 92 4.38 -9.42 -2.16
CA LEU A 92 3.44 -9.01 -3.19
C LEU A 92 4.14 -8.47 -4.45
N THR A 93 5.30 -7.84 -4.30
CA THR A 93 6.12 -7.37 -5.43
C THR A 93 6.66 -8.50 -6.30
N GLN A 94 6.81 -9.73 -5.77
CA GLN A 94 7.19 -10.91 -6.58
C GLN A 94 6.11 -11.29 -7.60
N PHE A 95 4.87 -10.85 -7.37
CA PHE A 95 3.71 -11.09 -8.23
C PHE A 95 3.37 -9.86 -9.09
N ASP A 96 4.32 -8.93 -9.27
CA ASP A 96 4.13 -7.67 -10.00
C ASP A 96 2.96 -6.80 -9.47
N ILE A 97 2.59 -6.99 -8.20
CA ILE A 97 1.54 -6.21 -7.54
C ILE A 97 2.15 -4.90 -7.06
N PRO A 98 1.74 -3.74 -7.62
CA PRO A 98 2.23 -2.46 -7.16
C PRO A 98 1.71 -2.20 -5.75
N CYS A 99 2.65 -2.25 -4.80
CA CYS A 99 2.41 -2.00 -3.40
C CYS A 99 3.59 -1.30 -2.76
N ALA A 100 3.31 -0.54 -1.71
CA ALA A 100 4.33 0.18 -0.96
C ALA A 100 3.96 0.27 0.52
N PRO A 101 4.94 0.24 1.43
CA PRO A 101 4.70 0.44 2.85
C PRO A 101 4.35 1.90 3.13
N VAL A 102 3.43 2.14 4.06
CA VAL A 102 3.24 3.46 4.65
C VAL A 102 4.38 3.70 5.63
N LEU A 103 5.30 4.57 5.23
CA LEU A 103 6.45 4.98 6.04
C LEU A 103 6.05 6.11 6.99
N SER A 104 6.44 5.98 8.25
CA SER A 104 6.37 7.05 9.23
C SER A 104 7.48 8.08 8.98
N MET A 105 7.29 9.30 9.47
CA MET A 105 8.32 10.35 9.37
C MET A 105 9.65 9.94 10.02
N LYS A 106 9.61 9.09 11.06
CA LYS A 106 10.81 8.53 11.69
C LYS A 106 11.55 7.56 10.78
N GLU A 107 10.83 6.74 10.02
CA GLU A 107 11.44 5.82 9.04
C GLU A 107 12.03 6.62 7.87
N ILE A 108 11.30 7.60 7.35
CA ILE A 108 11.76 8.50 6.28
C ILE A 108 13.03 9.25 6.69
N SER A 109 13.08 9.80 7.91
CA SER A 109 14.25 10.57 8.35
C SER A 109 15.52 9.74 8.51
N LEU A 110 15.37 8.43 8.72
CA LEU A 110 16.46 7.48 8.95
C LEU A 110 16.76 6.58 7.73
N ASP A 111 16.00 6.69 6.63
CA ASP A 111 16.15 5.83 5.45
C ASP A 111 17.48 6.12 4.71
N PRO A 112 18.42 5.14 4.62
CA PRO A 112 19.69 5.33 3.93
C PRO A 112 19.53 5.63 2.43
N SER A 113 18.50 5.08 1.78
CA SER A 113 18.26 5.29 0.35
C SER A 113 17.89 6.74 0.04
N LEU A 114 17.12 7.38 0.94
CA LEU A 114 16.75 8.80 0.81
C LEU A 114 17.91 9.74 1.09
N ARG A 115 18.88 9.33 1.91
CA ARG A 115 20.15 10.05 2.07
C ARG A 115 21.01 9.92 0.82
N GLN A 116 21.14 8.71 0.28
CA GLN A 116 21.95 8.45 -0.91
C GLN A 116 21.41 9.15 -2.16
N SER A 117 20.08 9.24 -2.31
CA SER A 117 19.44 9.95 -3.42
C SER A 117 19.47 11.47 -3.28
N GLY A 118 19.84 12.00 -2.11
CA GLY A 118 19.77 13.43 -1.79
C GLY A 118 18.33 13.93 -1.55
N SER A 119 17.36 13.05 -1.33
CA SER A 119 15.98 13.44 -1.00
C SER A 119 15.83 13.94 0.44
N VAL A 120 16.61 13.38 1.38
CA VAL A 120 16.75 13.86 2.75
C VAL A 120 18.19 14.29 2.96
N VAL A 121 18.40 15.56 3.30
CA VAL A 121 19.73 16.17 3.41
C VAL A 121 19.92 16.70 4.83
N GLU A 122 21.05 16.34 5.43
CA GLU A 122 21.49 16.91 6.69
C GLU A 122 22.21 18.23 6.43
N VAL A 123 21.78 19.30 7.08
CA VAL A 123 22.30 20.66 6.88
C VAL A 123 22.80 21.17 8.22
N GLU A 124 24.06 21.59 8.26
CA GLU A 124 24.64 22.28 9.41
C GLU A 124 24.15 23.72 9.42
N THR A 125 23.54 24.15 10.53
CA THR A 125 23.05 25.51 10.74
C THR A 125 23.77 26.15 11.91
N THR A 126 24.49 27.24 11.66
CA THR A 126 25.09 28.07 12.72
C THR A 126 23.99 28.82 13.44
N VAL A 127 23.88 28.64 14.76
CA VAL A 127 22.98 29.46 15.57
C VAL A 127 23.60 30.85 15.68
N CYS A 128 22.95 31.89 15.14
CA CYS A 128 23.34 33.27 15.41
C CYS A 128 23.08 33.55 16.88
N VAL A 129 24.08 33.34 17.73
CA VAL A 129 24.07 33.83 19.11
C VAL A 129 24.39 35.31 19.04
N GLU A 130 23.39 36.14 18.72
CA GLU A 130 23.50 37.58 19.01
C GLU A 130 23.49 37.70 20.53
N ASN A 131 24.67 37.98 21.09
CA ASN A 131 24.83 38.40 22.49
C ASN A 131 24.07 39.72 22.67
N ILE A 132 22.82 39.63 23.13
CA ILE A 132 22.06 40.74 23.70
C ILE A 132 22.49 40.92 25.16
#